data_AF-A0A133ZSM4-F1
#
_entry.id   AF-A0A133ZSM4-F1
#
_cell.length_a   1.000
_cell.length_b   1.000
_cell.length_c   1.000
_cell.angle_alpha   90.00
_cell.angle_beta   90.00
_cell.angle_gamma   90.00
#
_symmetry.space_group_name_H-M   'P 1'
#
loop_
_entity.id
_entity.type
_entity.pdbx_description
1 polymer ?
#
loop_
_entity_poly.entity_id
_entity_poly.type
_entity_poly.pdbx_seq_one_letter_code
_entity_poly.pdbx_strand_id
1 'polypeptide(L)'
;PLAFSLFPGNANEQTSIKPLEEKILNEFDCQKFIYCSDAGLGSEKIRKYNHMGERAFVVTQSIKKLNAQDRQWALDTKGFKRLSDNKVVDLAEISNDDEDIYYKDAPYTPKDLSQRLIITYSPKYAKYQKTIREKQVDRAKLMLEKGSVKKERRNPNDPARFISSLAVTDDGEKANVHIFLNTGKIDEETNYDGMYAISTDLLDD
;
A
#
# COMPACT_ATOMS: atom_id res chain seq x y z
N PRO A 1 -14.03 2.97 23.80
CA PRO A 1 -14.62 3.08 22.44
C PRO A 1 -16.00 3.75 22.57
N LEU A 2 -16.36 4.68 21.69
CA LEU A 2 -17.71 5.28 21.70
C LEU A 2 -18.75 4.27 21.19
N ALA A 3 -18.42 3.54 20.13
CA ALA A 3 -19.24 2.46 19.59
C ALA A 3 -18.40 1.19 19.38
N PHE A 4 -19.04 0.03 19.42
CA PHE A 4 -18.48 -1.25 18.98
C PHE A 4 -19.61 -2.13 18.44
N SER A 5 -19.26 -3.03 17.52
CA SER A 5 -20.17 -3.98 16.90
C SER A 5 -19.48 -5.34 16.78
N LEU A 6 -20.23 -6.42 17.01
CA LEU A 6 -19.73 -7.79 16.90
C LEU A 6 -20.27 -8.43 15.61
N PHE A 7 -19.40 -9.10 14.86
CA PHE A 7 -19.75 -9.78 13.62
C PHE A 7 -19.17 -11.20 13.59
N PRO A 8 -19.80 -12.12 12.83
CA PRO A 8 -19.19 -13.42 12.53
C PRO A 8 -17.84 -13.25 11.83
N GLY A 9 -16.84 -14.05 12.20
CA GLY A 9 -15.47 -13.92 11.66
C GLY A 9 -15.32 -14.19 10.15
N ASN A 10 -16.35 -14.73 9.50
CA ASN A 10 -16.40 -14.94 8.05
C ASN A 10 -17.15 -13.82 7.30
N ALA A 11 -17.70 -12.84 8.00
CA ALA A 11 -18.39 -11.72 7.39
C ALA A 11 -17.38 -10.72 6.80
N ASN A 12 -17.79 -10.03 5.73
CA ASN A 12 -16.98 -8.95 5.17
C ASN A 12 -16.95 -7.76 6.15
N GLU A 13 -15.77 -7.43 6.66
CA GLU A 13 -15.59 -6.35 7.63
C GLU A 13 -16.07 -4.99 7.11
N GLN A 14 -16.04 -4.74 5.79
CA GLN A 14 -16.49 -3.46 5.22
C GLN A 14 -17.96 -3.15 5.52
N THR A 15 -18.80 -4.17 5.73
CA THR A 15 -20.22 -3.95 6.03
C THR A 15 -20.44 -3.50 7.48
N SER A 16 -19.43 -3.58 8.33
CA SER A 16 -19.51 -3.17 9.75
C SER A 16 -19.43 -1.66 9.96
N ILE A 17 -18.82 -0.94 9.02
CA ILE A 17 -18.43 0.47 9.18
C ILE A 17 -19.66 1.38 9.25
N LYS A 18 -20.58 1.26 8.29
CA LYS A 18 -21.78 2.10 8.25
C LYS A 18 -22.65 1.95 9.52
N PRO A 19 -23.00 0.74 9.99
CA PRO A 19 -23.71 0.58 11.26
C PRO A 19 -22.99 1.18 12.47
N LEU A 20 -21.65 1.10 12.50
CA LEU A 20 -20.85 1.66 13.59
C LEU A 20 -20.90 3.19 13.59
N GLU A 21 -20.78 3.81 12.42
CA GLU A 21 -20.87 5.27 12.26
C GLU A 21 -22.28 5.79 12.53
N GLU A 22 -23.33 5.08 12.09
CA GLU A 22 -24.73 5.43 12.42
C GLU A 22 -24.97 5.44 13.94
N LYS A 23 -24.33 4.54 14.68
CA LYS A 23 -24.37 4.53 16.14
C LYS A 23 -23.71 5.78 16.73
N ILE A 24 -22.55 6.19 16.20
CA ILE A 24 -21.86 7.41 16.62
C ILE A 24 -22.73 8.66 16.36
N LEU A 25 -23.34 8.72 15.18
CA LEU A 25 -24.20 9.84 14.79
C LEU A 25 -25.45 9.93 15.66
N ASN A 26 -26.14 8.81 15.89
CA ASN A 26 -27.45 8.79 16.55
C ASN A 26 -27.36 8.83 18.08
N GLU A 27 -26.38 8.15 18.68
CA GLU A 27 -26.31 8.01 20.15
C GLU A 27 -25.41 9.05 20.81
N PHE A 28 -24.46 9.64 20.07
CA PHE A 28 -23.46 10.56 20.62
C PHE A 28 -23.53 11.98 20.05
N ASP A 29 -24.43 12.24 19.10
CA ASP A 29 -24.59 13.53 18.40
C ASP A 29 -23.26 14.09 17.85
N CYS A 30 -22.35 13.19 17.48
CA CYS A 30 -21.02 13.53 16.97
C CYS A 30 -21.07 13.54 15.44
N GLN A 31 -21.49 14.68 14.89
CA GLN A 31 -21.70 14.83 13.44
C GLN A 31 -20.39 15.10 12.67
N LYS A 32 -19.41 15.74 13.33
CA LYS A 32 -18.13 16.12 12.75
C LYS A 32 -17.02 15.18 13.21
N PHE A 33 -16.55 14.32 12.31
CA PHE A 33 -15.40 13.45 12.57
C PHE A 33 -14.65 13.09 11.28
N ILE A 34 -13.42 12.61 11.44
CA ILE A 34 -12.58 12.12 10.35
C ILE A 34 -12.48 10.59 10.45
N TYR A 35 -12.91 9.90 9.41
CA TYR A 35 -12.78 8.46 9.28
C TYR A 35 -11.36 8.07 8.84
N CYS A 36 -10.62 7.43 9.72
CA CYS A 36 -9.26 6.97 9.45
C CYS A 36 -9.21 5.44 9.28
N SER A 37 -8.74 4.95 8.14
CA SER A 37 -8.62 3.49 7.91
C SER A 37 -7.44 3.08 7.04
N ASP A 38 -7.09 1.80 7.13
CA ASP A 38 -6.23 1.18 6.13
C ASP A 38 -6.96 0.94 4.80
N ALA A 39 -6.24 0.35 3.83
CA ALA A 39 -6.75 0.11 2.49
C ALA A 39 -7.81 -1.01 2.42
N GLY A 40 -7.93 -1.86 3.44
CA GLY A 40 -8.89 -2.96 3.52
C GLY A 40 -10.32 -2.47 3.77
N LEU A 41 -10.46 -1.41 4.56
CA LEU A 41 -11.72 -0.72 4.86
C LEU A 41 -11.93 0.56 4.02
N GLY A 42 -10.98 0.86 3.13
CA GLY A 42 -10.97 2.06 2.31
C GLY A 42 -11.80 2.03 1.04
N SER A 43 -12.90 1.26 0.98
CA SER A 43 -13.68 1.10 -0.25
C SER A 43 -14.29 2.43 -0.70
N GLU A 44 -14.52 2.57 -2.00
CA GLU A 44 -15.11 3.80 -2.54
C GLU A 44 -16.50 4.10 -1.95
N LYS A 45 -17.29 3.07 -1.64
CA LYS A 45 -18.58 3.23 -0.96
C LYS A 45 -18.40 3.83 0.45
N ILE A 46 -17.40 3.38 1.19
CA ILE A 46 -17.09 3.88 2.54
C ILE A 46 -16.56 5.31 2.46
N ARG A 47 -15.66 5.60 1.50
CA ARG A 47 -15.17 6.96 1.28
C ARG A 47 -16.29 7.93 0.91
N LYS A 48 -17.19 7.56 -0.02
CA LYS A 48 -18.37 8.37 -0.36
C LYS A 48 -19.28 8.60 0.84
N TYR A 49 -19.50 7.57 1.66
CA TYR A 49 -20.31 7.72 2.86
C TYR A 49 -19.68 8.72 3.85
N ASN A 50 -18.35 8.68 4.02
CA ASN A 50 -17.61 9.57 4.90
C ASN A 50 -17.31 10.96 4.32
N HIS A 51 -17.50 11.15 3.02
CA HIS A 51 -17.47 12.46 2.36
C HIS A 51 -18.78 13.27 2.55
N MET A 52 -19.86 12.61 3.00
CA MET A 52 -21.15 13.25 3.18
C MET A 52 -21.30 13.94 4.54
N GLY A 53 -21.83 15.17 4.53
CA GLY A 53 -22.12 15.94 5.74
C GLY A 53 -20.89 16.68 6.25
N GLU A 54 -20.70 16.73 7.57
CA GLU A 54 -19.53 17.35 8.22
C GLU A 54 -18.38 16.36 8.47
N ARG A 55 -18.36 15.26 7.73
CA ARG A 55 -17.37 14.20 7.86
C ARG A 55 -16.33 14.29 6.76
N ALA A 56 -15.16 13.75 7.04
CA ALA A 56 -14.07 13.60 6.09
C ALA A 56 -13.41 12.23 6.29
N PHE A 57 -12.49 11.85 5.41
CA PHE A 57 -11.74 10.61 5.52
C PHE A 57 -10.24 10.77 5.27
N VAL A 58 -9.46 9.90 5.90
CA VAL A 58 -8.03 9.71 5.66
C VAL A 58 -7.80 8.21 5.53
N VAL A 59 -7.63 7.74 4.29
CA VAL A 59 -7.62 6.31 3.99
C VAL A 59 -6.34 5.93 3.28
N THR A 60 -5.70 4.84 3.71
CA THR A 60 -4.52 4.32 3.00
C THR A 60 -4.87 3.96 1.56
N GLN A 61 -4.05 4.40 0.62
CA GLN A 61 -4.17 4.10 -0.80
C GLN A 61 -3.06 3.13 -1.22
N SER A 62 -3.43 2.01 -1.85
CA SER A 62 -2.42 1.12 -2.42
C SER A 62 -1.85 1.74 -3.70
N ILE A 63 -0.55 2.08 -3.68
CA ILE A 63 0.17 2.59 -4.86
C ILE A 63 0.09 1.60 -6.02
N LYS A 64 0.17 0.29 -5.73
CA LYS A 64 0.05 -0.79 -6.73
C LYS A 64 -1.32 -0.85 -7.41
N LYS A 65 -2.38 -0.36 -6.75
CA LYS A 65 -3.75 -0.33 -7.30
C LYS A 65 -4.09 0.99 -7.99
N LEU A 66 -3.18 1.97 -8.01
CA LEU A 66 -3.35 3.19 -8.80
C LEU A 66 -3.33 2.86 -10.31
N ASN A 67 -3.98 3.70 -11.11
CA ASN A 67 -3.84 3.63 -12.57
C ASN A 67 -2.37 3.90 -12.98
N ALA A 68 -2.04 3.69 -14.26
CA ALA A 68 -0.65 3.79 -14.72
C ALA A 68 -0.06 5.19 -14.51
N GLN A 69 -0.83 6.24 -14.79
CA GLN A 69 -0.40 7.63 -14.69
C GLN A 69 -0.16 8.04 -13.24
N ASP A 70 -1.13 7.80 -12.36
CA ASP A 70 -1.02 8.14 -10.93
C ASP A 70 0.07 7.32 -10.25
N ARG A 71 0.25 6.05 -10.65
CA ARG A 71 1.34 5.21 -10.12
C ARG A 71 2.71 5.72 -10.57
N GLN A 72 2.85 6.12 -11.83
CA GLN A 72 4.09 6.71 -12.32
C GLN A 72 4.40 8.02 -11.59
N TRP A 73 3.40 8.90 -11.45
CA TRP A 73 3.55 10.14 -10.69
C TRP A 73 3.92 9.87 -9.23
N ALA A 74 3.29 8.90 -8.58
CA ALA A 74 3.58 8.57 -7.19
C ALA A 74 5.01 8.09 -6.98
N LEU A 75 5.55 7.31 -7.91
CA LEU A 75 6.89 6.74 -7.85
C LEU A 75 7.99 7.65 -8.41
N ASP A 76 7.65 8.75 -9.07
CA ASP A 76 8.63 9.76 -9.50
C ASP A 76 9.33 10.36 -8.27
N THR A 77 10.67 10.38 -8.24
CA THR A 77 11.43 10.89 -7.09
C THR A 77 11.36 12.42 -6.97
N LYS A 78 10.87 13.10 -8.00
CA LYS A 78 10.78 14.57 -8.05
C LYS A 78 9.50 15.10 -7.42
N GLY A 79 9.57 16.38 -7.05
CA GLY A 79 8.43 17.15 -6.56
C GLY A 79 8.05 16.87 -5.11
N PHE A 80 8.85 16.08 -4.39
CA PHE A 80 8.69 15.89 -2.96
C PHE A 80 9.10 17.14 -2.21
N LYS A 81 8.38 17.43 -1.13
CA LYS A 81 8.68 18.48 -0.16
C LYS A 81 9.11 17.82 1.14
N ARG A 82 10.15 18.35 1.77
CA ARG A 82 10.51 17.94 3.13
C ARG A 82 9.45 18.43 4.12
N LEU A 83 9.00 17.57 5.02
CA LEU A 83 7.92 17.87 5.97
C LEU A 83 8.29 18.99 6.96
N SER A 84 9.57 19.12 7.30
CA SER A 84 10.04 20.07 8.31
C SER A 84 10.12 21.53 7.82
N ASP A 85 10.36 21.77 6.53
CA ASP A 85 10.57 23.12 5.98
C ASP A 85 9.87 23.38 4.63
N ASN A 86 9.12 22.40 4.10
CA ASN A 86 8.47 22.42 2.79
C ASN A 86 9.41 22.63 1.59
N LYS A 87 10.72 22.47 1.77
CA LYS A 87 11.68 22.59 0.67
C LYS A 87 11.48 21.47 -0.33
N VAL A 88 11.38 21.83 -1.61
CA VAL A 88 11.28 20.86 -2.70
C VAL A 88 12.64 20.18 -2.90
N VAL A 89 12.62 18.85 -3.01
CA VAL A 89 13.78 18.00 -3.18
C VAL A 89 13.52 16.92 -4.24
N ASP A 90 14.59 16.35 -4.78
CA ASP A 90 14.56 15.07 -5.48
C ASP A 90 14.98 13.98 -4.48
N LEU A 91 14.16 12.94 -4.31
CA LEU A 91 14.48 11.81 -3.42
C LEU A 91 15.73 11.04 -3.87
N ALA A 92 16.19 11.21 -5.12
CA ALA A 92 17.46 10.63 -5.56
C ALA A 92 18.70 11.33 -4.94
N GLU A 93 18.54 12.55 -4.40
CA GLU A 93 19.64 13.38 -3.90
C GLU A 93 19.76 13.38 -2.37
N ILE A 94 18.80 12.77 -1.65
CA ILE A 94 18.80 12.73 -0.19
C ILE A 94 19.64 11.57 0.35
N SER A 95 20.14 11.72 1.58
CA SER A 95 20.91 10.67 2.25
C SER A 95 20.02 9.48 2.63
N ASN A 96 20.55 8.26 2.50
CA ASN A 96 19.88 7.04 2.99
C ASN A 96 19.76 6.98 4.52
N ASP A 97 20.58 7.77 5.24
CA ASP A 97 20.55 7.89 6.70
C ASP A 97 19.80 9.16 7.15
N ASP A 98 19.11 9.84 6.23
CA ASP A 98 18.22 10.95 6.56
C ASP A 98 17.01 10.44 7.37
N GLU A 99 16.61 11.21 8.37
CA GLU A 99 15.48 10.91 9.26
C GLU A 99 14.24 11.75 8.97
N ASP A 100 14.33 12.75 8.08
CA ASP A 100 13.19 13.55 7.64
C ASP A 100 12.14 12.69 6.90
N ILE A 101 10.92 13.20 6.88
CA ILE A 101 9.82 12.67 6.08
C ILE A 101 9.59 13.62 4.92
N TYR A 102 9.32 13.05 3.76
CA TYR A 102 9.06 13.78 2.53
C TYR A 102 7.65 13.49 2.07
N TYR A 103 7.00 14.47 1.42
CA TYR A 103 5.66 14.29 0.89
C TYR A 103 5.44 15.03 -0.41
N LYS A 104 4.50 14.55 -1.23
CA LYS A 104 3.91 15.30 -2.33
C LYS A 104 2.45 14.94 -2.44
N ASP A 105 1.67 15.84 -3.01
CA ASP A 105 0.23 15.65 -3.14
C ASP A 105 -0.28 16.15 -4.50
N ALA A 106 -1.37 15.56 -4.95
CA ALA A 106 -2.08 15.97 -6.16
C ALA A 106 -3.59 15.71 -6.03
N PRO A 107 -4.42 16.43 -6.79
CA PRO A 107 -5.81 16.03 -7.00
C PRO A 107 -5.89 14.58 -7.52
N TYR A 108 -6.85 13.82 -7.01
CA TYR A 108 -7.03 12.41 -7.34
C TYR A 108 -8.51 12.09 -7.40
N THR A 109 -9.02 11.78 -8.59
CA THR A 109 -10.45 11.52 -8.81
C THR A 109 -10.59 10.25 -9.63
N PRO A 110 -10.41 9.06 -9.03
CA PRO A 110 -10.43 7.79 -9.78
C PRO A 110 -11.79 7.47 -10.41
N LYS A 111 -12.88 8.07 -9.91
CA LYS A 111 -14.23 8.01 -10.49
C LYS A 111 -14.93 9.36 -10.41
N ASP A 112 -15.82 9.53 -9.43
CA ASP A 112 -16.67 10.69 -9.22
C ASP A 112 -16.42 11.36 -7.86
N LEU A 113 -15.64 10.74 -6.98
CA LEU A 113 -15.24 11.32 -5.70
C LEU A 113 -13.94 12.11 -5.86
N SER A 114 -14.05 13.44 -5.82
CA SER A 114 -12.91 14.35 -5.75
C SER A 114 -12.23 14.25 -4.39
N GLN A 115 -10.93 13.99 -4.39
CA GLN A 115 -10.10 13.81 -3.20
C GLN A 115 -8.65 14.19 -3.57
N ARG A 116 -7.74 14.17 -2.61
CA ARG A 116 -6.29 14.28 -2.83
C ARG A 116 -5.62 12.96 -2.61
N LEU A 117 -4.56 12.71 -3.38
CA LEU A 117 -3.61 11.65 -3.16
C LEU A 117 -2.35 12.28 -2.57
N ILE A 118 -1.99 11.85 -1.37
CA ILE A 118 -0.76 12.25 -0.68
C ILE A 118 0.18 11.05 -0.71
N ILE A 119 1.37 11.26 -1.24
CA ILE A 119 2.47 10.30 -1.21
C ILE A 119 3.48 10.76 -0.19
N THR A 120 3.90 9.88 0.70
CA THR A 120 4.99 10.14 1.64
C THR A 120 6.14 9.20 1.40
N TYR A 121 7.34 9.66 1.71
CA TYR A 121 8.57 8.89 1.68
C TYR A 121 9.34 9.06 2.98
N SER A 122 9.84 7.96 3.54
CA SER A 122 10.72 7.95 4.71
C SER A 122 11.96 7.08 4.42
N PRO A 123 13.18 7.65 4.43
CA PRO A 123 14.42 6.89 4.23
C PRO A 123 14.61 5.81 5.30
N LYS A 124 14.32 6.14 6.57
CA LYS A 124 14.29 5.19 7.68
C LYS A 124 13.38 3.99 7.38
N TYR A 125 12.18 4.24 6.87
CA TYR A 125 11.24 3.17 6.53
C TYR A 125 11.69 2.38 5.28
N ALA A 126 12.28 3.05 4.28
CA ALA A 126 12.88 2.40 3.13
C ALA A 126 13.97 1.40 3.54
N LYS A 127 14.88 1.80 4.44
CA LYS A 127 15.94 0.94 4.99
C LYS A 127 15.38 -0.29 5.70
N TYR A 128 14.32 -0.09 6.49
CA TYR A 128 13.62 -1.18 7.17
C TYR A 128 12.99 -2.17 6.18
N GLN A 129 12.24 -1.69 5.19
CA GLN A 129 11.58 -2.53 4.18
C GLN A 129 12.60 -3.27 3.30
N LYS A 130 13.68 -2.60 2.90
CA LYS A 130 14.82 -3.19 2.21
C LYS A 130 15.41 -4.36 3.02
N THR A 131 15.68 -4.16 4.31
CA THR A 131 16.24 -5.20 5.19
C THR A 131 15.31 -6.43 5.27
N ILE A 132 13.99 -6.22 5.32
CA ILE A 132 13.02 -7.33 5.30
C ILE A 132 13.06 -8.05 3.96
N ARG A 133 13.06 -7.31 2.85
CA ARG A 133 13.12 -7.89 1.51
C ARG A 133 14.39 -8.71 1.30
N GLU A 134 15.55 -8.18 1.68
CA GLU A 134 16.84 -8.88 1.58
C GLU A 134 16.81 -10.23 2.34
N LYS A 135 16.30 -10.24 3.58
CA LYS A 135 16.13 -11.49 4.35
C LYS A 135 15.21 -12.50 3.65
N GLN A 136 14.16 -12.03 2.98
CA GLN A 136 13.27 -12.90 2.20
C GLN A 136 13.95 -13.43 0.93
N VAL A 137 14.75 -12.60 0.25
CA VAL A 137 15.53 -13.00 -0.93
C VAL A 137 16.60 -14.03 -0.55
N ASP A 138 17.30 -13.85 0.55
CA ASP A 138 18.31 -14.82 1.02
C ASP A 138 17.67 -16.18 1.35
N ARG A 139 16.50 -16.17 2.00
CA ARG A 139 15.73 -17.40 2.22
C ARG A 139 15.28 -18.04 0.90
N ALA A 140 14.87 -17.25 -0.08
CA ALA A 140 14.50 -17.76 -1.40
C ALA A 140 15.68 -18.41 -2.12
N LYS A 141 16.88 -17.81 -2.06
CA LYS A 141 18.12 -18.40 -2.58
C LYS A 141 18.44 -19.74 -1.90
N LEU A 142 18.37 -19.80 -0.57
CA LEU A 142 18.57 -21.06 0.17
C LEU A 142 17.55 -22.14 -0.21
N MET A 143 16.30 -21.77 -0.53
CA MET A 143 15.29 -22.72 -1.01
C MET A 143 15.60 -23.27 -2.39
N LEU A 144 16.19 -22.46 -3.28
CA LEU A 144 16.65 -22.89 -4.60
C LEU A 144 17.82 -23.86 -4.48
N GLU A 145 18.82 -23.54 -3.64
CA GLU A 145 19.98 -24.41 -3.39
C GLU A 145 19.57 -25.78 -2.82
N LYS A 146 18.58 -25.80 -1.92
CA LYS A 146 18.10 -27.04 -1.27
C LYS A 146 17.05 -27.81 -2.08
N GLY A 147 16.56 -27.25 -3.19
CA GLY A 147 15.46 -27.84 -3.97
C GLY A 147 14.12 -27.95 -3.21
N SER A 148 13.95 -27.23 -2.10
CA SER A 148 12.82 -27.38 -1.17
C SER A 148 11.67 -26.40 -1.45
N VAL A 149 11.37 -26.14 -2.72
CA VAL A 149 10.38 -25.14 -3.12
C VAL A 149 8.96 -25.69 -2.93
N LYS A 150 8.24 -25.17 -1.93
CA LYS A 150 6.83 -25.52 -1.68
C LYS A 150 5.94 -24.90 -2.77
N LYS A 151 4.87 -25.61 -3.16
CA LYS A 151 3.88 -25.14 -4.15
C LYS A 151 2.92 -24.08 -3.60
N GLU A 152 2.65 -24.08 -2.29
CA GLU A 152 1.66 -23.16 -1.70
C GLU A 152 2.25 -21.80 -1.37
N ARG A 153 1.68 -20.75 -1.99
CA ARG A 153 2.14 -19.37 -1.90
C ARG A 153 1.05 -18.47 -1.31
N ARG A 154 0.63 -18.72 -0.07
CA ARG A 154 -0.49 -17.98 0.54
C ARG A 154 -0.06 -16.82 1.45
N ASN A 155 1.17 -16.82 1.95
CA ASN A 155 1.64 -15.80 2.89
C ASN A 155 2.38 -14.66 2.15
N PRO A 156 2.01 -13.38 2.36
CA PRO A 156 2.75 -12.24 1.81
C PRO A 156 4.24 -12.23 2.15
N ASN A 157 4.63 -12.82 3.29
CA ASN A 157 6.00 -12.95 3.76
C ASN A 157 6.70 -14.24 3.32
N ASP A 158 6.06 -15.05 2.46
CA ASP A 158 6.63 -16.29 1.96
C ASP A 158 7.80 -16.01 1.00
N PRO A 159 9.04 -16.44 1.32
CA PRO A 159 10.19 -16.31 0.42
C PRO A 159 9.96 -16.90 -0.98
N ALA A 160 9.11 -17.93 -1.11
CA ALA A 160 8.77 -18.54 -2.39
C ALA A 160 8.10 -17.55 -3.36
N ARG A 161 7.62 -16.40 -2.90
CA ARG A 161 7.07 -15.33 -3.75
C ARG A 161 8.11 -14.74 -4.71
N PHE A 162 9.40 -14.87 -4.40
CA PHE A 162 10.51 -14.45 -5.26
C PHE A 162 11.03 -15.57 -6.17
N ILE A 163 10.37 -16.73 -6.19
CA ILE A 163 10.77 -17.88 -6.98
C ILE A 163 9.79 -18.06 -8.15
N SER A 164 10.32 -17.99 -9.36
CA SER A 164 9.59 -18.25 -10.61
C SER A 164 9.99 -19.59 -11.20
N SER A 165 9.14 -20.14 -12.08
CA SER A 165 9.38 -21.40 -12.77
C SER A 165 9.09 -21.24 -14.26
N LEU A 166 10.01 -21.69 -15.12
CA LEU A 166 9.85 -21.79 -16.56
C LEU A 166 9.70 -23.27 -16.93
N ALA A 167 8.61 -23.64 -17.60
CA ALA A 167 8.45 -24.96 -18.18
C ALA A 167 8.98 -24.92 -19.62
N VAL A 168 10.09 -25.60 -19.91
CA VAL A 168 10.65 -25.70 -21.26
C VAL A 168 10.30 -27.06 -21.86
N THR A 169 9.67 -27.05 -23.03
CA THR A 169 9.46 -28.23 -23.87
C THR A 169 9.95 -27.92 -25.28
N ASP A 170 10.69 -28.84 -25.90
CA ASP A 170 10.97 -28.73 -27.33
C ASP A 170 9.85 -29.38 -28.18
N ASP A 171 9.18 -30.45 -27.70
CA ASP A 171 8.24 -31.24 -28.54
C ASP A 171 7.07 -31.93 -27.79
N GLY A 172 6.43 -31.28 -26.81
CA GLY A 172 5.14 -31.76 -26.28
C GLY A 172 5.17 -32.91 -25.26
N GLU A 173 6.33 -33.30 -24.71
CA GLU A 173 6.42 -34.14 -23.49
C GLU A 173 6.71 -33.33 -22.21
N LYS A 174 6.66 -33.98 -21.03
CA LYS A 174 6.83 -33.38 -19.69
C LYS A 174 8.00 -32.39 -19.64
N ALA A 175 7.66 -31.11 -19.53
CA ALA A 175 8.59 -30.00 -19.47
C ALA A 175 9.57 -30.12 -18.30
N ASN A 176 10.86 -29.89 -18.55
CA ASN A 176 11.80 -29.63 -17.47
C ASN A 176 11.45 -28.26 -16.87
N VAL A 177 11.08 -28.26 -15.58
CA VAL A 177 10.73 -27.04 -14.86
C VAL A 177 12.00 -26.41 -14.31
N HIS A 178 12.48 -25.36 -14.96
CA HIS A 178 13.57 -24.54 -14.47
C HIS A 178 13.05 -23.54 -13.45
N ILE A 179 13.47 -23.70 -12.20
CA ILE A 179 13.10 -22.80 -11.11
C ILE A 179 14.24 -21.79 -10.91
N PHE A 180 13.92 -20.50 -10.84
CA PHE A 180 14.90 -19.43 -10.72
C PHE A 180 14.40 -18.28 -9.84
N LEU A 181 15.34 -17.45 -9.37
CA LEU A 181 15.03 -16.25 -8.61
C LEU A 181 14.47 -15.17 -9.53
N ASN A 182 13.30 -14.63 -9.21
CA ASN A 182 12.63 -13.58 -9.96
C ASN A 182 13.21 -12.20 -9.59
N THR A 183 14.31 -11.82 -10.25
CA THR A 183 14.97 -10.52 -10.06
C THR A 183 14.06 -9.35 -10.41
N GLY A 184 13.31 -9.43 -11.51
CA GLY A 184 12.39 -8.36 -11.92
C GLY A 184 11.36 -8.00 -10.85
N LYS A 185 10.84 -9.00 -10.11
CA LYS A 185 9.94 -8.75 -8.96
C LYS A 185 10.65 -8.10 -7.78
N ILE A 186 11.92 -8.45 -7.54
CA ILE A 186 12.74 -7.84 -6.47
C ILE A 186 12.99 -6.37 -6.80
N ASP A 187 13.33 -6.07 -8.06
CA ASP A 187 13.58 -4.72 -8.55
C ASP A 187 12.29 -3.88 -8.51
N GLU A 188 11.16 -4.46 -8.94
CA GLU A 188 9.85 -3.81 -8.83
C GLU A 188 9.53 -3.43 -7.38
N GLU A 189 9.73 -4.35 -6.42
CA GLU A 189 9.42 -4.09 -5.01
C GLU A 189 10.34 -3.05 -4.37
N THR A 190 11.58 -2.93 -4.86
CA THR A 190 12.53 -1.92 -4.40
C THR A 190 12.02 -0.50 -4.65
N ASN A 191 11.28 -0.27 -5.74
CA ASN A 191 10.71 1.05 -6.06
C ASN A 191 9.65 1.53 -5.06
N TYR A 192 9.07 0.63 -4.26
CA TYR A 192 8.04 0.97 -3.28
C TYR A 192 8.60 1.16 -1.87
N ASP A 193 9.91 0.97 -1.67
CA ASP A 193 10.51 1.12 -0.35
C ASP A 193 10.40 2.55 0.17
N GLY A 194 9.94 2.67 1.42
CA GLY A 194 9.74 3.95 2.08
C GLY A 194 8.51 4.71 1.59
N MET A 195 7.90 4.31 0.49
CA MET A 195 6.73 4.96 -0.10
C MET A 195 5.45 4.53 0.61
N TYR A 196 4.63 5.51 0.95
CA TYR A 196 3.29 5.30 1.48
C TYR A 196 2.32 6.26 0.80
N ALA A 197 1.06 5.86 0.67
CA ALA A 197 0.07 6.68 0.01
C ALA A 197 -1.23 6.71 0.79
N ILE A 198 -1.85 7.89 0.78
CA ILE A 198 -3.08 8.20 1.50
C ILE A 198 -3.99 8.93 0.51
N SER A 199 -5.27 8.62 0.55
CA SER A 199 -6.30 9.45 -0.07
C SER A 199 -7.16 10.12 1.00
N THR A 200 -7.47 11.38 0.78
CA THR A 200 -8.27 12.18 1.72
C THR A 200 -9.07 13.23 0.99
N ASP A 201 -10.24 13.57 1.50
CA ASP A 201 -11.05 14.72 1.08
C ASP A 201 -10.89 15.92 2.02
N LEU A 202 -9.91 15.88 2.94
CA LEU A 202 -9.45 17.07 3.65
C LEU A 202 -8.75 17.98 2.63
N LEU A 203 -9.53 18.90 2.09
CA LEU A 203 -9.04 20.01 1.29
C LEU A 203 -8.81 21.18 2.24
N ASP A 204 -7.65 21.83 2.15
CA ASP A 204 -7.45 23.12 2.81
C ASP A 204 -8.47 24.11 2.22
N ASP A 205 -9.30 24.70 3.10
CA ASP A 205 -10.17 25.84 2.78
C ASP A 205 -9.34 27.07 2.34
#